data_AF-A0A6G3ZQX7-F1
#
_entry.id   AF-A0A6G3ZQX7-F1
#
_cell.length_a   1.000
_cell.length_b   1.000
_cell.length_c   1.000
_cell.angle_alpha   90.00
_cell.angle_beta   90.00
_cell.angle_gamma   90.00
#
_symmetry.space_group_name_H-M   'P 1'
#
loop_
_entity.id
_entity.type
_entity.pdbx_description
1 polymer ?
#
loop_
_entity_poly.entity_id
_entity_poly.type
_entity_poly.pdbx_seq_one_letter_code
_entity_poly.pdbx_strand_id
1 'polypeptide(L)'
;MGRKEPEEKEGKIAFFLTENNLLLETCLTAVQNKPVSHPHLLSLLEEKGASFLSKLGIETGRVPSVLLEELLQLVWDGRAANDQFAPLRLHALGAPKKPDKFQSGLGRWYSLASLLSPAFDKEAAAMKWTHHLMERFGIITKELVAAMCPFPWESILAALKQLEAWGLVVRGLFIADVNVLQFATKEFIALLHQQAASIQINHSSANESWLPQELILLSAVDPANPYGLLIPWPEMSGMTFSRKSSNFLAVKAGKWLYWIENNGKRIYQLHKEAMQEGNDIEQVAQELKNMFRLFLKQNQLRKIVIDSWNGVRIAEAPEQQYLQRLGAEKDRASFVLWPSQLN
;
A
#
# COMPACT_ATOMS: atom_id res chain seq x y z
N MET A 1 -10.72 -10.63 5.26
CA MET A 1 -9.95 -11.86 5.48
C MET A 1 -8.54 -11.49 5.90
N GLY A 2 -8.05 -12.01 7.02
CA GLY A 2 -6.68 -11.80 7.48
C GLY A 2 -5.76 -12.95 7.07
N ARG A 3 -4.46 -12.68 7.03
CA ARG A 3 -3.38 -13.67 6.92
C ARG A 3 -2.15 -13.13 7.62
N LYS A 4 -1.50 -13.97 8.43
CA LYS A 4 -0.20 -13.67 9.02
C LYS A 4 0.60 -14.96 9.11
N GLU A 5 1.67 -15.08 8.33
CA GLU A 5 2.56 -16.23 8.46
C GLU A 5 3.42 -16.12 9.73
N PRO A 6 3.88 -17.24 10.34
CA PRO A 6 4.64 -17.20 11.60
C PRO A 6 5.90 -16.32 11.56
N GLU A 7 6.53 -16.21 10.40
CA GLU A 7 7.76 -15.44 10.20
C GLU A 7 7.50 -13.96 9.85
N GLU A 8 6.25 -13.60 9.55
CA GLU A 8 5.86 -12.23 9.25
C GLU A 8 5.64 -11.41 10.53
N LYS A 9 6.36 -10.28 10.65
CA LYS A 9 6.17 -9.33 11.76
C LYS A 9 4.78 -8.66 11.70
N GLU A 10 4.27 -8.43 10.50
CA GLU A 10 3.01 -7.74 10.23
C GLU A 10 2.04 -8.67 9.51
N GLY A 11 0.76 -8.63 9.87
CA GLY A 11 -0.30 -9.35 9.16
C GLY A 11 -0.89 -8.53 8.02
N LYS A 12 -1.42 -9.22 7.02
CA LYS A 12 -2.12 -8.61 5.87
C LYS A 12 -3.62 -8.84 6.00
N ILE A 13 -4.41 -7.84 5.63
CA ILE A 13 -5.87 -7.93 5.59
C ILE A 13 -6.34 -7.53 4.20
N ALA A 14 -7.17 -8.39 3.61
CA ALA A 14 -7.86 -8.13 2.36
C ALA A 14 -9.35 -7.91 2.60
N PHE A 15 -9.91 -6.93 1.90
CA PHE A 15 -11.34 -6.64 1.85
C PHE A 15 -11.86 -6.97 0.46
N PHE A 16 -13.02 -7.63 0.44
CA PHE A 16 -13.66 -8.06 -0.79
C PHE A 16 -15.07 -7.47 -0.81
N LEU A 17 -15.46 -6.95 -1.96
CA LEU A 17 -16.86 -6.64 -2.22
C LEU A 17 -17.60 -7.95 -2.51
N THR A 18 -18.89 -7.99 -2.18
CA THR A 18 -19.74 -9.19 -2.32
C THR A 18 -19.78 -9.74 -3.74
N GLU A 19 -19.72 -8.87 -4.74
CA GLU A 19 -19.72 -9.18 -6.16
C GLU A 19 -18.38 -9.75 -6.67
N ASN A 20 -17.31 -9.62 -5.89
CA ASN A 20 -15.97 -10.11 -6.26
C ASN A 20 -15.69 -11.50 -5.67
N ASN A 21 -16.69 -12.39 -5.74
CA ASN A 21 -16.63 -13.69 -5.07
C ASN A 21 -15.49 -14.58 -5.59
N LEU A 22 -15.21 -14.56 -6.90
CA LEU A 22 -14.09 -15.32 -7.48
C LEU A 22 -12.71 -14.91 -6.91
N LEU A 23 -12.52 -13.63 -6.56
CA LEU A 23 -11.28 -13.17 -5.92
C LEU A 23 -11.19 -13.72 -4.48
N LEU A 24 -12.30 -13.68 -3.75
CA LEU A 24 -12.42 -14.16 -2.38
C LEU A 24 -12.25 -15.68 -2.28
N GLU A 25 -12.99 -16.45 -3.08
CA GLU A 25 -12.98 -17.92 -3.07
C GLU A 25 -11.57 -18.47 -3.23
N THR A 26 -10.76 -17.87 -4.10
CA THR A 26 -9.36 -18.24 -4.27
C THR A 26 -8.57 -18.18 -2.96
N CYS A 27 -8.77 -17.11 -2.18
CA CYS A 27 -8.12 -16.97 -0.89
C CYS A 27 -8.68 -17.98 0.12
N LEU A 28 -9.99 -18.23 0.13
CA LEU A 28 -10.62 -19.20 1.02
C LEU A 28 -10.13 -20.63 0.77
N THR A 29 -10.02 -21.06 -0.49
CA THR A 29 -9.49 -22.38 -0.86
C THR A 29 -8.04 -22.56 -0.40
N ALA A 30 -7.21 -21.51 -0.49
CA ALA A 30 -5.82 -21.56 -0.05
C ALA A 30 -5.66 -21.80 1.46
N VAL A 31 -6.68 -21.46 2.26
CA VAL A 31 -6.62 -21.64 3.70
C VAL A 31 -7.38 -22.89 4.17
N GLN A 32 -8.29 -23.49 3.41
CA GLN A 32 -9.16 -24.61 3.83
C GLN A 32 -8.42 -25.76 4.56
N ASN A 33 -7.25 -26.16 4.06
CA ASN A 33 -6.48 -27.28 4.62
C ASN A 33 -5.49 -26.88 5.73
N LYS A 34 -5.46 -25.60 6.11
CA LYS A 34 -4.62 -25.10 7.21
C LYS A 34 -5.29 -25.36 8.57
N PRO A 35 -4.49 -25.56 9.65
CA PRO A 35 -5.02 -25.66 11.00
C PRO A 35 -5.80 -24.39 11.40
N VAL A 36 -6.76 -24.55 12.31
CA VAL A 36 -7.63 -23.49 12.79
C VAL A 36 -7.39 -23.29 14.29
N SER A 37 -7.24 -22.04 14.73
CA SER A 37 -6.92 -21.68 16.11
C SER A 37 -8.05 -22.01 17.09
N HIS A 38 -9.31 -21.80 16.70
CA HIS A 38 -10.48 -21.99 17.57
C HIS A 38 -11.60 -22.80 16.88
N PRO A 39 -11.42 -24.12 16.70
CA PRO A 39 -12.33 -24.94 15.91
C PRO A 39 -13.76 -24.98 16.47
N HIS A 40 -13.95 -25.08 17.79
CA HIS A 40 -15.28 -25.10 18.41
C HIS A 40 -16.06 -23.80 18.19
N LEU A 41 -15.38 -22.65 18.25
CA LEU A 41 -16.00 -21.35 18.00
C LEU A 41 -16.35 -21.18 16.52
N LEU A 42 -15.51 -21.69 15.63
CA LEU A 42 -15.80 -21.72 14.19
C LEU A 42 -17.03 -22.58 13.88
N SER A 43 -17.12 -23.80 14.43
CA SER A 43 -18.29 -24.67 14.25
C SER A 43 -19.56 -24.02 14.77
N LEU A 44 -19.51 -23.31 15.90
CA LEU A 44 -20.65 -22.54 16.39
C LEU A 44 -21.11 -21.46 15.39
N LEU A 45 -20.18 -20.73 14.76
CA LEU A 45 -20.50 -19.75 13.73
C LEU A 45 -21.09 -20.40 12.46
N GLU A 46 -20.63 -21.60 12.10
CA GLU A 46 -21.14 -22.36 10.96
C GLU A 46 -22.57 -22.85 11.20
N GLU A 47 -22.87 -23.33 12.41
CA GLU A 47 -24.19 -23.81 12.78
C GLU A 47 -25.21 -22.69 12.99
N LYS A 48 -24.81 -21.58 13.63
CA LYS A 48 -25.71 -20.47 14.00
C LYS A 48 -25.80 -19.37 12.95
N GLY A 49 -24.85 -19.34 12.03
CA GLY A 49 -24.66 -18.23 11.10
C GLY A 49 -24.24 -16.93 11.79
N ALA A 50 -24.48 -15.82 11.10
CA ALA A 50 -24.02 -14.49 11.53
C ALA A 50 -24.56 -14.09 12.93
N SER A 51 -23.66 -13.91 13.89
CA SER A 51 -23.99 -13.74 15.30
C SER A 51 -23.26 -12.56 15.96
N PHE A 52 -23.94 -11.86 16.86
CA PHE A 52 -23.33 -10.79 17.66
C PHE A 52 -22.43 -11.36 18.75
N LEU A 53 -21.36 -10.62 19.10
CA LEU A 53 -20.43 -11.01 20.16
C LEU A 53 -21.13 -11.27 21.51
N SER A 54 -22.14 -10.44 21.85
CA SER A 54 -22.93 -10.61 23.08
C SER A 54 -23.70 -11.93 23.11
N LYS A 55 -24.29 -12.31 21.97
CA LYS A 55 -25.00 -13.59 21.82
C LYS A 55 -24.05 -14.77 21.96
N LEU A 56 -22.89 -14.72 21.29
CA LEU A 56 -21.84 -15.74 21.42
C LEU A 56 -21.33 -15.85 22.88
N GLY A 57 -21.23 -14.73 23.60
CA GLY A 57 -20.90 -14.71 25.02
C GLY A 57 -21.91 -15.46 25.89
N ILE A 58 -23.20 -15.25 25.65
CA ILE A 58 -24.29 -15.97 26.35
C ILE A 58 -24.24 -17.47 26.02
N GLU A 59 -24.11 -17.84 24.74
CA GLU A 59 -24.15 -19.24 24.30
C GLU A 59 -22.93 -20.05 24.78
N THR A 60 -21.75 -19.42 24.84
CA THR A 60 -20.52 -20.09 25.27
C THR A 60 -20.25 -19.95 26.77
N GLY A 61 -20.96 -19.06 27.48
CA GLY A 61 -20.68 -18.69 28.86
C GLY A 61 -19.37 -17.92 29.05
N ARG A 62 -18.78 -17.39 27.97
CA ARG A 62 -17.46 -16.74 28.00
C ARG A 62 -17.56 -15.22 27.93
N VAL A 63 -16.55 -14.56 28.51
CA VAL A 63 -16.48 -13.09 28.55
C VAL A 63 -16.27 -12.54 27.13
N PRO A 64 -16.99 -11.48 26.71
CA PRO A 64 -16.87 -10.90 25.37
C PRO A 64 -15.46 -10.47 24.95
N SER A 65 -14.62 -10.01 25.88
CA SER A 65 -13.23 -9.61 25.59
C SER A 65 -12.38 -10.80 25.12
N VAL A 66 -12.55 -11.95 25.76
CA VAL A 66 -11.84 -13.19 25.39
C VAL A 66 -12.33 -13.68 24.04
N LEU A 67 -13.64 -13.72 23.82
CA LEU A 67 -14.22 -14.13 22.53
C LEU A 67 -13.79 -13.20 21.39
N LEU A 68 -13.66 -11.90 21.63
CA LEU A 68 -13.21 -10.95 20.61
C LEU A 68 -11.80 -11.30 20.11
N GLU A 69 -10.86 -11.57 21.01
CA GLU A 69 -9.49 -11.98 20.64
C GLU A 69 -9.48 -13.28 19.84
N GLU A 70 -10.29 -14.27 20.25
CA GLU A 70 -10.39 -15.54 19.52
C GLU A 70 -11.03 -15.40 18.13
N LEU A 71 -12.05 -14.56 18.01
CA LEU A 71 -12.66 -14.22 16.73
C LEU A 71 -11.66 -13.49 15.81
N LEU A 72 -10.82 -12.63 16.37
CA LEU A 72 -9.73 -11.99 15.62
C LEU A 72 -8.68 -13.01 15.17
N GLN A 73 -8.37 -14.03 15.97
CA GLN A 73 -7.52 -15.14 15.52
C GLN A 73 -8.16 -15.92 14.37
N LEU A 74 -9.46 -16.19 14.43
CA LEU A 74 -10.18 -16.80 13.30
C LEU A 74 -10.19 -15.90 12.05
N VAL A 75 -10.13 -14.57 12.20
CA VAL A 75 -9.92 -13.64 11.07
C VAL A 75 -8.53 -13.81 10.48
N TRP A 76 -7.49 -13.94 11.32
CA TRP A 76 -6.11 -14.17 10.88
C TRP A 76 -5.88 -15.54 10.24
N ASP A 77 -6.65 -16.55 10.66
CA ASP A 77 -6.72 -17.87 10.00
C ASP A 77 -7.51 -17.83 8.68
N GLY A 78 -8.14 -16.70 8.36
CA GLY A 78 -9.00 -16.55 7.18
C GLY A 78 -10.29 -17.38 7.26
N ARG A 79 -10.79 -17.66 8.47
CA ARG A 79 -11.97 -18.50 8.74
C ARG A 79 -13.23 -17.74 9.12
N ALA A 80 -13.08 -16.57 9.74
CA ALA A 80 -14.19 -15.73 10.15
C ALA A 80 -14.05 -14.30 9.61
N ALA A 81 -15.16 -13.60 9.56
CA ALA A 81 -15.21 -12.18 9.28
C ALA A 81 -16.30 -11.49 10.10
N ASN A 82 -16.29 -10.15 10.04
CA ASN A 82 -17.29 -9.29 10.64
C ASN A 82 -17.87 -8.37 9.55
N ASP A 83 -19.16 -8.06 9.63
CA ASP A 83 -19.83 -7.20 8.65
C ASP A 83 -19.57 -5.70 8.87
N GLN A 84 -18.76 -5.34 9.87
CA GLN A 84 -18.32 -3.97 10.15
C GLN A 84 -16.80 -3.87 10.34
N PHE A 85 -16.25 -2.67 10.12
CA PHE A 85 -14.83 -2.37 10.34
C PHE A 85 -14.47 -2.06 11.80
N ALA A 86 -15.46 -1.88 12.68
CA ALA A 86 -15.24 -1.44 14.05
C ALA A 86 -14.29 -2.38 14.84
N PRO A 87 -14.44 -3.72 14.82
CA PRO A 87 -13.52 -4.61 15.52
C PRO A 87 -12.07 -4.46 15.06
N LEU A 88 -11.86 -4.32 13.75
CA LEU A 88 -10.53 -4.15 13.18
C LEU A 88 -9.91 -2.79 13.56
N ARG A 89 -10.69 -1.71 13.55
CA ARG A 89 -10.21 -0.38 13.98
C ARG A 89 -9.80 -0.40 15.45
N LEU A 90 -10.59 -1.05 16.30
CA LEU A 90 -10.27 -1.21 17.72
C LEU A 90 -8.96 -1.99 17.90
N HIS A 91 -8.78 -3.09 17.18
CA HIS A 91 -7.54 -3.86 17.19
C HIS A 91 -6.34 -3.02 16.71
N ALA A 92 -6.49 -2.24 15.64
CA ALA A 92 -5.42 -1.41 15.09
C ALA A 92 -5.01 -0.24 16.01
N LEU A 93 -5.94 0.30 16.80
CA LEU A 93 -5.66 1.38 17.77
C LEU A 93 -4.93 0.88 19.04
N GLY A 94 -4.83 -0.44 19.24
CA GLY A 94 -4.25 -1.06 20.43
C GLY A 94 -5.15 -0.96 21.67
N ALA A 95 -4.66 -1.43 22.81
CA ALA A 95 -5.42 -1.41 24.06
C ALA A 95 -5.85 0.03 24.43
N PRO A 96 -7.16 0.27 24.67
CA PRO A 96 -7.63 1.61 24.97
C PRO A 96 -7.02 2.10 26.30
N LYS A 97 -6.52 3.35 26.33
CA LYS A 97 -6.02 4.01 27.55
C LYS A 97 -7.09 4.19 28.64
N LYS A 98 -8.37 3.97 28.32
CA LYS A 98 -9.48 3.93 29.27
C LYS A 98 -10.37 2.71 28.98
N PRO A 99 -10.56 1.79 29.94
CA PRO A 99 -11.31 0.55 29.75
C PRO A 99 -12.84 0.74 29.73
N ASP A 100 -13.34 1.96 29.95
CA ASP A 100 -14.70 2.20 30.43
C ASP A 100 -15.79 2.28 29.35
N LYS A 101 -15.43 2.08 28.09
CA LYS A 101 -16.40 1.86 27.01
C LYS A 101 -15.99 0.64 26.23
N PHE A 102 -16.29 -0.53 26.79
CA PHE A 102 -16.36 -1.76 26.02
C PHE A 102 -17.42 -1.55 24.93
N GLN A 103 -17.00 -1.10 23.75
CA GLN A 103 -17.86 -1.01 22.58
C GLN A 103 -18.06 -2.43 22.06
N SER A 104 -18.96 -3.17 22.71
CA SER A 104 -19.30 -4.55 22.39
C SER A 104 -19.51 -4.72 20.89
N GLY A 105 -18.81 -5.68 20.28
CA GLY A 105 -19.28 -6.45 19.13
C GLY A 105 -20.09 -5.68 18.08
N LEU A 106 -19.60 -4.53 17.64
CA LEU A 106 -20.22 -3.82 16.52
C LEU A 106 -20.05 -4.69 15.27
N GLY A 107 -21.19 -5.10 14.72
CA GLY A 107 -21.27 -6.04 13.61
C GLY A 107 -21.44 -7.50 14.03
N ARG A 108 -21.92 -8.30 13.10
CA ARG A 108 -22.13 -9.74 13.25
C ARG A 108 -20.90 -10.48 12.75
N TRP A 109 -20.47 -11.45 13.54
CA TRP A 109 -19.42 -12.39 13.19
C TRP A 109 -20.00 -13.58 12.44
N TYR A 110 -19.35 -14.00 11.37
CA TYR A 110 -19.80 -15.12 10.55
C TYR A 110 -18.62 -15.94 10.06
N SER A 111 -18.85 -17.23 9.82
CA SER A 111 -17.89 -18.11 9.16
C SER A 111 -17.79 -17.75 7.68
N LEU A 112 -16.57 -17.79 7.16
CA LEU A 112 -16.31 -17.64 5.72
C LEU A 112 -16.58 -18.93 4.94
N ALA A 113 -16.79 -20.06 5.62
CA ALA A 113 -17.09 -21.35 4.99
C ALA A 113 -18.38 -21.29 4.15
N SER A 114 -19.37 -20.50 4.56
CA SER A 114 -20.63 -20.34 3.81
C SER A 114 -20.46 -19.59 2.48
N LEU A 115 -19.31 -18.96 2.24
CA LEU A 115 -19.01 -18.22 1.01
C LEU A 115 -18.23 -19.08 -0.01
N LEU A 116 -17.81 -20.29 0.37
CA LEU A 116 -17.16 -21.22 -0.53
C LEU A 116 -18.19 -21.92 -1.41
N SER A 117 -18.11 -21.69 -2.72
CA SER A 117 -18.82 -22.52 -3.68
C SER A 117 -18.19 -23.91 -3.77
N PRO A 118 -18.99 -25.00 -3.73
CA PRO A 118 -18.49 -26.35 -3.97
C PRO A 118 -18.00 -26.56 -5.43
N ALA A 119 -18.36 -25.66 -6.34
CA ALA A 119 -17.94 -25.66 -7.75
C ALA A 119 -16.97 -24.50 -8.04
N PHE A 120 -15.86 -24.42 -7.28
CA PHE A 120 -14.84 -23.40 -7.50
C PHE A 120 -14.18 -23.55 -8.89
N ASP A 121 -14.47 -22.59 -9.78
CA ASP A 121 -13.85 -22.52 -11.10
C ASP A 121 -12.50 -21.80 -11.04
N LYS A 122 -11.43 -22.60 -11.00
CA LYS A 122 -10.06 -22.11 -10.90
C LYS A 122 -9.65 -21.26 -12.10
N GLU A 123 -10.12 -21.59 -13.30
CA GLU A 123 -9.75 -20.87 -14.53
C GLU A 123 -10.47 -19.51 -14.58
N ALA A 124 -11.77 -19.47 -14.27
CA ALA A 124 -12.51 -18.21 -14.15
C ALA A 124 -11.94 -17.31 -13.06
N ALA A 125 -11.53 -17.89 -11.92
CA ALA A 125 -10.87 -17.13 -10.85
C ALA A 125 -9.52 -16.57 -11.27
N ALA A 126 -8.68 -17.34 -11.97
CA ALA A 126 -7.40 -16.86 -12.51
C ALA A 126 -7.61 -15.73 -13.55
N MET A 127 -8.62 -15.85 -14.41
CA MET A 127 -9.01 -14.78 -15.35
C MET A 127 -9.45 -13.51 -14.60
N LYS A 128 -10.30 -13.63 -13.57
CA LYS A 128 -10.74 -12.49 -12.75
C LYS A 128 -9.58 -11.82 -12.01
N TRP A 129 -8.63 -12.60 -11.47
CA TRP A 129 -7.40 -12.07 -10.88
C TRP A 129 -6.52 -11.36 -11.91
N THR A 130 -6.44 -11.88 -13.14
CA THR A 130 -5.70 -11.24 -14.24
C THR A 130 -6.28 -9.86 -14.55
N HIS A 131 -7.60 -9.74 -14.69
CA HIS A 131 -8.27 -8.46 -14.84
C HIS A 131 -8.02 -7.53 -13.65
N HIS A 132 -8.14 -8.03 -12.41
CA HIS A 132 -7.90 -7.22 -11.21
C HIS A 132 -6.49 -6.63 -11.15
N LEU A 133 -5.46 -7.44 -11.46
CA LEU A 133 -4.08 -6.97 -11.50
C LEU A 133 -3.89 -5.91 -12.58
N MET A 134 -4.50 -6.09 -13.75
CA MET A 134 -4.38 -5.16 -14.87
C MET A 134 -5.08 -3.83 -14.59
N GLU A 135 -6.30 -3.86 -14.03
CA GLU A 135 -7.02 -2.66 -13.61
C GLU A 135 -6.25 -1.86 -12.56
N ARG A 136 -5.52 -2.54 -11.67
CA ARG A 136 -4.82 -1.91 -10.55
C ARG A 136 -3.42 -1.42 -10.88
N PHE A 137 -2.68 -2.17 -11.71
CA PHE A 137 -1.26 -1.94 -11.97
C PHE A 137 -0.95 -1.55 -13.42
N GLY A 138 -1.89 -1.74 -14.34
CA GLY A 138 -1.74 -1.45 -15.78
C GLY A 138 -0.86 -2.44 -16.53
N ILE A 139 0.30 -2.78 -15.96
CA ILE A 139 1.26 -3.75 -16.49
C ILE A 139 1.35 -4.94 -15.55
N ILE A 140 1.33 -6.15 -16.12
CA ILE A 140 1.54 -7.41 -15.41
C ILE A 140 2.91 -7.99 -15.77
N THR A 141 3.70 -8.27 -14.74
CA THR A 141 4.96 -9.02 -14.80
C THR A 141 4.87 -10.28 -13.95
N LYS A 142 5.84 -11.20 -14.11
CA LYS A 142 5.92 -12.40 -13.28
C LYS A 142 6.13 -12.05 -11.80
N GLU A 143 6.93 -11.03 -11.53
CA GLU A 143 7.28 -10.54 -10.20
C GLU A 143 6.05 -9.95 -9.50
N LEU A 144 5.23 -9.16 -10.22
CA LEU A 144 3.95 -8.67 -9.69
C LEU A 144 3.05 -9.83 -9.27
N VAL A 145 2.89 -10.83 -10.14
CA VAL A 145 2.05 -12.00 -9.86
C VAL A 145 2.55 -12.73 -8.62
N ALA A 146 3.85 -12.98 -8.51
CA ALA A 146 4.44 -13.63 -7.34
C ALA A 146 4.23 -12.83 -6.05
N ALA A 147 4.20 -11.50 -6.12
CA ALA A 147 4.04 -10.64 -4.94
C ALA A 147 2.57 -10.45 -4.51
N MET A 148 1.63 -10.36 -5.45
CA MET A 148 0.26 -9.88 -5.21
C MET A 148 -0.84 -10.89 -5.51
N CYS A 149 -0.53 -11.97 -6.23
CA CYS A 149 -1.52 -12.92 -6.69
C CYS A 149 -1.43 -14.25 -5.91
N PRO A 150 -2.57 -14.84 -5.50
CA PRO A 150 -2.58 -16.18 -4.92
C PRO A 150 -2.35 -17.29 -5.96
N PHE A 151 -2.38 -16.97 -7.26
CA PHE A 151 -2.14 -17.93 -8.33
C PHE A 151 -0.67 -18.01 -8.72
N PRO A 152 -0.18 -19.20 -9.12
CA PRO A 152 1.13 -19.31 -9.74
C PRO A 152 1.13 -18.61 -11.10
N TRP A 153 2.34 -18.24 -11.55
CA TRP A 153 2.53 -17.51 -12.81
C TRP A 153 1.89 -18.22 -14.01
N GLU A 154 1.94 -19.55 -14.06
CA GLU A 154 1.45 -20.35 -15.17
C GLU A 154 -0.07 -20.20 -15.37
N SER A 155 -0.83 -20.10 -14.28
CA SER A 155 -2.28 -19.89 -14.34
C SER A 155 -2.62 -18.51 -14.89
N ILE A 156 -1.89 -17.48 -14.46
CA ILE A 156 -2.09 -16.11 -14.95
C ILE A 156 -1.59 -15.97 -16.39
N LEU A 157 -0.48 -16.61 -16.75
CA LEU A 157 0.04 -16.62 -18.11
C LEU A 157 -0.94 -17.28 -19.10
N ALA A 158 -1.64 -18.34 -18.69
CA ALA A 158 -2.67 -18.96 -19.52
C ALA A 158 -3.82 -17.97 -19.81
N ALA A 159 -4.33 -17.28 -18.80
CA ALA A 159 -5.34 -16.23 -18.96
C ALA A 159 -4.83 -15.08 -19.84
N LEU A 160 -3.60 -14.62 -19.64
CA LEU A 160 -2.98 -13.57 -20.45
C LEU A 160 -2.85 -13.98 -21.92
N LYS A 161 -2.45 -15.22 -22.22
CA LYS A 161 -2.38 -15.74 -23.59
C LYS A 161 -3.76 -15.79 -24.26
N GLN A 162 -4.80 -16.13 -23.51
CA GLN A 162 -6.18 -16.12 -24.00
C GLN A 162 -6.63 -14.68 -24.33
N LEU A 163 -6.37 -13.73 -23.44
CA LEU A 163 -6.65 -12.30 -23.67
C LEU A 163 -5.84 -11.73 -24.84
N GLU A 164 -4.60 -12.17 -25.02
CA GLU A 164 -3.76 -11.84 -26.17
C GLU A 164 -4.36 -12.38 -27.47
N ALA A 165 -4.81 -13.64 -27.49
CA ALA A 165 -5.45 -14.25 -28.65
C ALA A 165 -6.77 -13.54 -29.04
N TRP A 166 -7.50 -13.02 -28.05
CA TRP A 166 -8.68 -12.17 -28.27
C TRP A 166 -8.33 -10.73 -28.66
N GLY A 167 -7.05 -10.38 -28.66
CA GLY A 167 -6.58 -9.05 -29.02
C GLY A 167 -6.90 -7.96 -27.98
N LEU A 168 -7.21 -8.32 -26.74
CA LEU A 168 -7.44 -7.37 -25.64
C LEU A 168 -6.14 -6.93 -24.97
N VAL A 169 -5.16 -7.83 -24.93
CA VAL A 169 -3.85 -7.63 -24.30
C VAL A 169 -2.75 -7.73 -25.36
N VAL A 170 -1.67 -6.99 -25.12
CA VAL A 170 -0.42 -7.10 -25.86
C VAL A 170 0.71 -7.46 -24.90
N ARG A 171 1.69 -8.22 -25.41
CA ARG A 171 2.92 -8.55 -24.68
C ARG A 171 4.11 -7.81 -25.28
N GLY A 172 5.06 -7.40 -24.44
CA GLY A 172 6.24 -6.67 -24.87
C GLY A 172 7.17 -6.30 -23.72
N LEU A 173 8.10 -5.40 -24.02
CA LEU A 173 8.99 -4.75 -23.06
C LEU A 173 8.64 -3.26 -23.06
N PHE A 174 7.75 -2.84 -22.15
CA PHE A 174 7.23 -1.47 -22.12
C PHE A 174 8.02 -0.56 -21.18
N ILE A 175 8.59 -1.14 -20.13
CA ILE A 175 9.41 -0.45 -19.15
C ILE A 175 10.90 -0.63 -19.50
N ALA A 176 11.63 0.49 -19.62
CA ALA A 176 13.08 0.48 -19.83
C ALA A 176 13.80 -0.25 -18.69
N ASP A 177 14.90 -0.92 -19.02
CA ASP A 177 15.78 -1.65 -18.09
C ASP A 177 15.11 -2.83 -17.35
N VAL A 178 13.87 -3.17 -17.71
CA VAL A 178 13.13 -4.32 -17.19
C VAL A 178 13.00 -5.37 -18.30
N ASN A 179 14.02 -6.21 -18.40
CA ASN A 179 14.17 -7.23 -19.45
C ASN A 179 13.38 -8.53 -19.17
N VAL A 180 12.17 -8.39 -18.64
CA VAL A 180 11.23 -9.50 -18.43
C VAL A 180 9.96 -9.26 -19.23
N LEU A 181 9.31 -10.33 -19.68
CA LEU A 181 8.08 -10.22 -20.48
C LEU A 181 6.97 -9.51 -19.68
N GLN A 182 6.34 -8.53 -20.31
CA GLN A 182 5.32 -7.68 -19.69
C GLN A 182 4.03 -7.77 -20.50
N PHE A 183 2.88 -7.68 -19.84
CA PHE A 183 1.56 -7.69 -20.48
C PHE A 183 0.77 -6.46 -20.05
N ALA A 184 0.04 -5.86 -20.99
CA ALA A 184 -0.84 -4.72 -20.72
C ALA A 184 -2.00 -4.69 -21.72
N THR A 185 -3.07 -3.98 -21.39
CA THR A 185 -4.15 -3.74 -22.36
C THR A 185 -3.67 -2.79 -23.46
N LYS A 186 -4.27 -2.91 -24.65
CA LYS A 186 -3.96 -2.01 -25.77
C LYS A 186 -4.27 -0.55 -25.42
N GLU A 187 -5.34 -0.33 -24.69
CA GLU A 187 -5.78 0.99 -24.23
C GLU A 187 -4.75 1.62 -23.29
N PHE A 188 -4.19 0.83 -22.37
CA PHE A 188 -3.16 1.31 -21.45
C PHE A 188 -1.86 1.67 -22.19
N ILE A 189 -1.43 0.86 -23.16
CA ILE A 189 -0.26 1.17 -23.98
C ILE A 189 -0.49 2.43 -24.83
N ALA A 190 -1.68 2.58 -25.42
CA ALA A 190 -2.03 3.78 -26.17
C ALA A 190 -1.97 5.04 -25.28
N LEU A 191 -2.46 4.95 -24.04
CA LEU A 191 -2.37 6.03 -23.05
C LEU A 191 -0.91 6.38 -22.71
N LEU A 192 -0.06 5.38 -22.49
CA LEU A 192 1.38 5.60 -22.23
C LEU A 192 2.07 6.29 -23.41
N HIS A 193 1.78 5.86 -24.64
CA HIS A 193 2.36 6.47 -25.84
C HIS A 193 1.87 7.91 -26.04
N GLN A 194 0.59 8.19 -25.78
CA GLN A 194 0.04 9.55 -25.84
C GLN A 194 0.74 10.47 -24.83
N GLN A 195 0.98 9.99 -23.61
CA GLN A 195 1.73 10.72 -22.60
C GLN A 195 3.21 10.91 -22.98
N ALA A 196 3.86 9.89 -23.53
CA ALA A 196 5.25 9.99 -23.99
C ALA A 196 5.40 10.99 -25.16
N ALA A 197 4.49 10.95 -26.14
CA ALA A 197 4.49 11.86 -27.28
C ALA A 197 4.24 13.31 -26.87
N SER A 198 3.33 13.56 -25.92
CA SER A 198 3.09 14.91 -25.39
C SER A 198 4.29 15.46 -24.62
N ILE A 199 5.06 14.60 -23.94
CA ILE A 199 6.33 14.98 -23.31
C ILE A 199 7.37 15.36 -24.39
N GLN A 200 7.51 14.55 -25.45
CA GLN A 200 8.53 14.75 -26.49
C GLN A 200 8.28 15.98 -27.39
N ILE A 201 7.05 16.20 -27.85
CA ILE A 201 6.72 17.32 -28.77
C ILE A 201 6.99 18.67 -28.09
N ASN A 202 6.66 18.78 -26.80
CA ASN A 202 6.72 20.03 -26.06
C ASN A 202 8.10 20.33 -25.44
N HIS A 203 9.03 19.37 -25.44
CA HIS A 203 10.45 19.64 -25.15
C HIS A 203 11.09 20.61 -26.17
N SER A 204 10.45 20.82 -27.33
CA SER A 204 10.86 21.75 -28.39
C SER A 204 10.47 23.21 -28.11
N SER A 205 9.58 23.46 -27.15
CA SER A 205 9.19 24.81 -26.69
C SER A 205 9.65 24.99 -25.25
N ALA A 206 10.72 25.76 -25.05
CA ALA A 206 11.55 25.80 -23.84
C ALA A 206 10.87 26.26 -22.52
N ASN A 207 9.55 26.41 -22.43
CA ASN A 207 8.90 27.03 -21.25
C ASN A 207 7.62 26.38 -20.73
N GLU A 208 7.12 25.26 -21.27
CA GLU A 208 5.88 24.64 -20.77
C GLU A 208 6.04 23.13 -20.58
N SER A 209 6.29 22.73 -19.33
CA SER A 209 6.28 21.31 -18.94
C SER A 209 4.85 20.87 -18.63
N TRP A 210 4.34 19.92 -19.43
CA TRP A 210 2.97 19.41 -19.34
C TRP A 210 2.76 18.34 -18.26
N LEU A 211 3.83 17.84 -17.64
CA LEU A 211 3.68 17.03 -16.44
C LEU A 211 3.24 17.94 -15.30
N PRO A 212 2.35 17.48 -14.40
CA PRO A 212 2.02 18.25 -13.20
C PRO A 212 3.32 18.70 -12.53
N GLN A 213 3.54 20.02 -12.54
CA GLN A 213 4.62 20.66 -11.79
C GLN A 213 4.33 20.62 -10.29
N GLU A 214 3.11 20.21 -9.94
CA GLU A 214 2.73 19.87 -8.59
C GLU A 214 3.56 18.70 -8.09
N LEU A 215 4.09 18.88 -6.89
CA LEU A 215 4.75 17.83 -6.17
C LEU A 215 3.70 16.81 -5.70
N ILE A 216 3.92 15.55 -6.07
CA ILE A 216 3.11 14.42 -5.64
C ILE A 216 3.87 13.72 -4.52
N LEU A 217 3.21 13.54 -3.38
CA LEU A 217 3.70 12.73 -2.30
C LEU A 217 2.94 11.40 -2.30
N LEU A 218 3.69 10.31 -2.41
CA LEU A 218 3.16 8.96 -2.53
C LEU A 218 3.69 8.08 -1.40
N SER A 219 2.82 7.31 -0.75
CA SER A 219 3.29 6.30 0.21
C SER A 219 4.05 5.19 -0.50
N ALA A 220 5.10 4.65 0.13
CA ALA A 220 5.87 3.55 -0.43
C ALA A 220 5.05 2.27 -0.61
N VAL A 221 3.95 2.11 0.15
CA VAL A 221 3.01 0.98 0.01
C VAL A 221 1.87 1.27 -0.97
N ASP A 222 1.77 2.48 -1.52
CA ASP A 222 0.71 2.84 -2.45
C ASP A 222 0.79 2.00 -3.74
N PRO A 223 -0.31 1.46 -4.27
CA PRO A 223 -0.30 0.69 -5.52
C PRO A 223 0.29 1.44 -6.72
N ALA A 224 0.19 2.77 -6.75
CA ALA A 224 0.76 3.58 -7.82
C ALA A 224 2.30 3.66 -7.75
N ASN A 225 2.93 3.25 -6.64
CA ASN A 225 4.38 3.11 -6.57
C ASN A 225 4.81 1.82 -7.30
N PRO A 226 5.52 1.89 -8.45
CA PRO A 226 5.94 0.70 -9.19
C PRO A 226 7.16 0.03 -8.55
N TYR A 227 7.94 0.76 -7.77
CA TYR A 227 9.23 0.29 -7.25
C TYR A 227 9.06 -0.79 -6.15
N GLY A 228 9.95 -1.78 -6.19
CA GLY A 228 9.90 -2.94 -5.31
C GLY A 228 8.68 -3.83 -5.54
N LEU A 229 8.06 -3.73 -6.73
CA LEU A 229 6.91 -4.53 -7.11
C LEU A 229 6.92 -4.86 -8.61
N LEU A 230 6.71 -3.86 -9.47
CA LEU A 230 6.79 -4.00 -10.93
C LEU A 230 8.22 -3.84 -11.44
N ILE A 231 8.95 -2.91 -10.82
CA ILE A 231 10.33 -2.59 -11.17
C ILE A 231 11.21 -2.72 -9.91
N PRO A 232 12.49 -3.11 -10.06
CA PRO A 232 13.40 -3.17 -8.93
C PRO A 232 13.59 -1.77 -8.32
N TRP A 233 14.00 -1.74 -7.05
CA TRP A 233 14.45 -0.49 -6.44
C TRP A 233 15.73 -0.01 -7.13
N PRO A 234 15.94 1.32 -7.28
CA PRO A 234 17.19 1.83 -7.81
C PRO A 234 18.35 1.52 -6.86
N GLU A 235 19.51 1.20 -7.42
CA GLU A 235 20.74 1.03 -6.67
C GLU A 235 21.37 2.40 -6.40
N MET A 236 21.31 2.88 -5.15
CA MET A 236 21.90 4.15 -4.76
C MET A 236 22.72 3.99 -3.48
N SER A 237 23.99 4.41 -3.53
CA SER A 237 24.93 4.25 -2.42
C SER A 237 24.42 4.91 -1.14
N GLY A 238 24.47 4.17 -0.03
CA GLY A 238 24.03 4.65 1.28
C GLY A 238 22.50 4.74 1.47
N MET A 239 21.70 4.26 0.51
CA MET A 239 20.25 4.26 0.58
C MET A 239 19.70 2.83 0.44
N THR A 240 18.63 2.55 1.19
CA THR A 240 17.90 1.29 1.09
C THR A 240 16.42 1.59 1.01
N PHE A 241 15.72 0.97 0.07
CA PHE A 241 14.31 1.22 -0.14
C PHE A 241 13.47 0.07 0.38
N SER A 242 12.27 0.38 0.88
CA SER A 242 11.32 -0.64 1.33
C SER A 242 9.90 -0.11 1.29
N ARG A 243 8.93 -0.98 0.93
CA ARG A 243 7.50 -0.64 0.96
C ARG A 243 7.00 -0.70 2.41
N LYS A 244 7.19 0.38 3.15
CA LYS A 244 6.68 0.57 4.51
C LYS A 244 5.68 1.73 4.53
N SER A 245 4.62 1.62 5.32
CA SER A 245 3.61 2.67 5.46
C SER A 245 4.18 3.99 5.99
N SER A 246 5.31 3.94 6.69
CA SER A 246 6.04 5.09 7.20
C SER A 246 6.98 5.74 6.17
N ASN A 247 7.09 5.19 4.97
CA ASN A 247 8.01 5.65 3.94
C ASN A 247 7.27 6.24 2.75
N PHE A 248 7.85 7.24 2.10
CA PHE A 248 7.19 8.04 1.07
C PHE A 248 8.15 8.49 -0.03
N LEU A 249 7.62 8.62 -1.24
CA LEU A 249 8.29 9.15 -2.42
C LEU A 249 7.71 10.54 -2.71
N ALA A 250 8.57 11.54 -2.85
CA ALA A 250 8.17 12.83 -3.39
C ALA A 250 8.60 12.90 -4.86
N VAL A 251 7.61 12.99 -5.75
CA VAL A 251 7.77 12.96 -7.20
C VAL A 251 7.27 14.27 -7.78
N LYS A 252 8.02 14.88 -8.69
CA LYS A 252 7.61 16.08 -9.42
C LYS A 252 7.94 15.90 -10.88
N ALA A 253 6.96 16.14 -11.75
CA ALA A 253 7.12 15.97 -13.19
C ALA A 253 7.79 14.61 -13.57
N GLY A 254 7.32 13.52 -12.97
CA GLY A 254 7.85 12.16 -13.21
C GLY A 254 9.25 11.87 -12.61
N LYS A 255 9.90 12.85 -11.99
CA LYS A 255 11.21 12.68 -11.33
C LYS A 255 11.03 12.42 -9.85
N TRP A 256 11.66 11.37 -9.34
CA TRP A 256 11.69 11.08 -7.91
C TRP A 256 12.75 11.98 -7.23
N LEU A 257 12.28 12.99 -6.49
CA LEU A 257 13.15 13.99 -5.87
C LEU A 257 13.62 13.57 -4.48
N TYR A 258 12.67 13.15 -3.63
CA TYR A 258 12.96 12.81 -2.24
C TYR A 258 12.42 11.44 -1.85
N TRP A 259 13.21 10.72 -1.05
CA TRP A 259 12.79 9.55 -0.30
C TRP A 259 12.71 9.92 1.17
N ILE A 260 11.57 9.66 1.79
CA ILE A 260 11.25 10.03 3.16
C ILE A 260 11.01 8.75 3.94
N GLU A 261 11.76 8.52 5.01
CA GLU A 261 11.59 7.35 5.87
C GLU A 261 11.07 7.72 7.25
N ASN A 262 10.45 6.74 7.90
CA ASN A 262 10.08 6.80 9.32
C ASN A 262 9.24 8.05 9.65
N ASN A 263 8.27 8.35 8.79
CA ASN A 263 7.40 9.52 8.89
C ASN A 263 8.12 10.88 8.94
N GLY A 264 9.19 11.04 8.15
CA GLY A 264 9.91 12.31 8.01
C GLY A 264 11.24 12.39 8.77
N LYS A 265 11.54 11.40 9.63
CA LYS A 265 12.77 11.40 10.43
C LYS A 265 14.04 11.33 9.62
N ARG A 266 14.00 10.65 8.48
CA ARG A 266 15.15 10.56 7.57
C ARG A 266 14.69 10.97 6.18
N ILE A 267 15.40 11.91 5.57
CA ILE A 267 15.11 12.39 4.23
C ILE A 267 16.35 12.18 3.37
N TYR A 268 16.13 11.73 2.14
CA TYR A 268 17.16 11.53 1.15
C TYR A 268 16.76 12.24 -0.13
N GLN A 269 17.71 12.92 -0.76
CA GLN A 269 17.58 13.53 -2.06
C GLN A 269 18.25 12.62 -3.09
N LEU A 270 17.50 12.19 -4.12
CA LEU A 270 17.99 11.20 -5.08
C LEU A 270 18.83 11.79 -6.20
N HIS A 271 18.47 12.99 -6.67
CA HIS A 271 19.13 13.64 -7.79
C HIS A 271 19.66 15.00 -7.34
N LYS A 272 20.96 15.04 -6.97
CA LYS A 272 21.65 16.29 -6.62
C LYS A 272 21.71 17.26 -7.80
N GLU A 273 21.78 16.74 -9.03
CA GLU A 273 21.87 17.49 -10.29
C GLU A 273 20.62 18.33 -10.61
N ALA A 274 19.45 17.99 -10.02
CA ALA A 274 18.24 18.80 -10.16
C ALA A 274 18.33 20.13 -9.38
N MET A 275 19.30 20.23 -8.46
CA MET A 275 19.71 21.48 -7.85
C MET A 275 21.06 21.88 -8.42
N GLN A 276 21.07 22.33 -9.67
CA GLN A 276 22.25 22.93 -10.28
C GLN A 276 22.80 24.05 -9.38
N GLU A 277 24.12 24.20 -9.38
CA GLU A 277 24.83 25.34 -8.79
C GLU A 277 24.22 26.64 -9.34
N GLY A 278 23.38 27.30 -8.53
CA GLY A 278 22.60 28.48 -8.94
C GLY A 278 21.12 28.44 -8.57
N ASN A 279 20.57 27.31 -8.09
CA ASN A 279 19.21 27.30 -7.56
C ASN A 279 19.11 28.20 -6.33
N ASP A 280 18.20 29.18 -6.40
CA ASP A 280 17.90 30.07 -5.29
C ASP A 280 17.45 29.25 -4.06
N ILE A 281 18.11 29.48 -2.92
CA ILE A 281 17.76 28.89 -1.63
C ILE A 281 16.27 29.05 -1.32
N GLU A 282 15.67 30.15 -1.77
CA GLU A 282 14.25 30.45 -1.60
C GLU A 282 13.36 29.51 -2.43
N GLN A 283 13.76 29.18 -3.66
CA GLN A 283 13.03 28.26 -4.51
C GLN A 283 13.03 26.84 -3.93
N VAL A 284 14.19 26.40 -3.43
CA VAL A 284 14.32 25.10 -2.76
C VAL A 284 13.49 25.05 -1.48
N ALA A 285 13.57 26.10 -0.66
CA ALA A 285 12.77 26.21 0.55
C ALA A 285 11.27 26.17 0.24
N GLN A 286 10.82 26.87 -0.80
CA GLN A 286 9.41 26.88 -1.20
C GLN A 286 8.92 25.51 -1.69
N GLU A 287 9.75 24.76 -2.42
CA GLU A 287 9.43 23.38 -2.82
C GLU A 287 9.31 22.46 -1.61
N LEU A 288 10.28 22.53 -0.68
CA LEU A 288 10.25 21.79 0.58
C LEU A 288 9.05 22.18 1.45
N LYS A 289 8.67 23.46 1.48
CA LYS A 289 7.46 23.94 2.18
C LYS A 289 6.22 23.23 1.64
N ASN A 290 6.08 23.16 0.32
CA ASN A 290 4.95 22.46 -0.33
C ASN A 290 4.97 20.96 -0.03
N MET A 291 6.15 20.33 -0.06
CA MET A 291 6.33 18.92 0.31
C MET A 291 5.87 18.64 1.74
N PHE A 292 6.36 19.43 2.71
CA PHE A 292 6.03 19.25 4.11
C PHE A 292 4.56 19.56 4.42
N ARG A 293 3.95 20.53 3.74
CA ARG A 293 2.49 20.78 3.81
C ARG A 293 1.69 19.55 3.38
N LEU A 294 2.02 18.99 2.22
CA LEU A 294 1.36 17.78 1.71
C LEU A 294 1.57 16.62 2.69
N PHE A 295 2.79 16.47 3.20
CA PHE A 295 3.15 15.44 4.15
C PHE A 295 2.36 15.52 5.46
N LEU A 296 2.23 16.71 6.06
CA LEU A 296 1.41 16.92 7.26
C LEU A 296 -0.06 16.63 7.00
N LYS A 297 -0.61 17.15 5.90
CA LYS A 297 -2.04 17.05 5.57
C LYS A 297 -2.46 15.62 5.26
N GLN A 298 -1.73 14.93 4.37
CA GLN A 298 -2.06 13.55 3.95
C GLN A 298 -1.95 12.56 5.10
N ASN A 299 -0.95 12.72 5.97
CA ASN A 299 -0.67 11.79 7.06
C ASN A 299 -1.26 12.22 8.42
N GLN A 300 -1.99 13.34 8.47
CA GLN A 300 -2.62 13.90 9.68
C GLN A 300 -1.62 14.07 10.84
N LEU A 301 -0.38 14.42 10.50
CA LEU A 301 0.71 14.58 11.48
C LEU A 301 0.57 15.93 12.19
N ARG A 302 0.91 15.95 13.49
CA ARG A 302 0.91 17.19 14.28
C ARG A 302 2.18 18.03 14.10
N LYS A 303 3.26 17.39 13.70
CA LYS A 303 4.59 17.96 13.45
C LYS A 303 5.42 17.01 12.61
N ILE A 304 6.47 17.51 11.97
CA ILE A 304 7.50 16.70 11.33
C ILE A 304 8.76 16.82 12.17
N VAL A 305 9.38 15.69 12.49
CA VAL A 305 10.68 15.63 13.16
C VAL A 305 11.66 15.08 12.15
N ILE A 306 12.77 15.79 11.94
CA ILE A 306 13.83 15.42 11.01
C ILE A 306 15.10 15.19 11.83
N ASP A 307 15.64 13.97 11.77
CA ASP A 307 16.84 13.55 12.50
C ASP A 307 18.07 13.53 11.58
N SER A 308 17.89 13.17 10.30
CA SER A 308 18.99 13.07 9.33
C SER A 308 18.55 13.43 7.91
N TRP A 309 19.49 14.00 7.16
CA TRP A 309 19.34 14.26 5.73
C TRP A 309 20.52 13.65 4.95
N ASN A 310 20.25 12.93 3.87
CA ASN A 310 21.27 12.27 3.04
C ASN A 310 22.25 11.38 3.84
N GLY A 311 21.75 10.75 4.92
CA GLY A 311 22.56 9.92 5.82
C GLY A 311 23.40 10.68 6.86
N VAL A 312 23.39 12.01 6.84
CA VAL A 312 24.09 12.88 7.81
C VAL A 312 23.10 13.40 8.85
N ARG A 313 23.51 13.55 10.12
CA ARG A 313 22.68 14.16 11.15
C ARG A 313 22.28 15.57 10.75
N ILE A 314 21.00 15.94 10.90
CA ILE A 314 20.51 17.22 10.38
C ILE A 314 21.24 18.42 11.00
N ALA A 315 21.71 18.32 12.24
CA ALA A 315 22.48 19.38 12.90
C ALA A 315 23.84 19.68 12.23
N GLU A 316 24.39 18.71 11.49
CA GLU A 316 25.69 18.80 10.80
C GLU A 316 25.51 18.89 9.27
N ALA A 317 24.30 18.62 8.76
CA ALA A 317 24.00 18.59 7.34
C ALA A 317 23.85 20.01 6.78
N PRO A 318 24.31 20.28 5.53
CA PRO A 318 24.13 21.58 4.89
C PRO A 318 22.64 21.93 4.69
N GLU A 319 21.78 20.93 4.55
CA GLU A 319 20.34 21.10 4.33
C GLU A 319 19.59 21.73 5.53
N GLN A 320 20.23 21.85 6.69
CA GLN A 320 19.67 22.57 7.83
C GLN A 320 19.32 24.02 7.50
N GLN A 321 20.04 24.65 6.56
CA GLN A 321 19.78 26.03 6.12
C GLN A 321 18.37 26.19 5.53
N TYR A 322 17.90 25.18 4.78
CA TYR A 322 16.55 25.19 4.21
C TYR A 322 15.50 25.06 5.32
N LEU A 323 15.73 24.20 6.31
CA LEU A 323 14.82 24.02 7.44
C LEU A 323 14.75 25.27 8.31
N GLN A 324 15.89 25.91 8.59
CA GLN A 324 15.94 27.19 9.31
C GLN A 324 15.17 28.29 8.58
N ARG A 325 15.29 28.35 7.24
CA ARG A 325 14.53 29.29 6.41
C ARG A 325 13.02 29.06 6.50
N LEU A 326 12.59 27.81 6.67
CA LEU A 326 11.20 27.43 6.91
C LEU A 326 10.73 27.64 8.36
N GLY A 327 11.59 28.15 9.24
CA GLY A 327 11.27 28.40 10.64
C GLY A 327 11.32 27.16 11.53
N ALA A 328 11.96 26.06 11.10
CA ALA A 328 12.09 24.86 11.90
C ALA A 328 12.82 25.12 13.22
N GLU A 329 12.30 24.55 14.30
CA GLU A 329 12.88 24.67 15.64
C GLU A 329 13.92 23.57 15.86
N LYS A 330 15.08 23.93 16.40
CA LYS A 330 16.09 22.95 16.79
C LYS A 330 15.70 22.31 18.13
N ASP A 331 15.53 21.00 18.13
CA ASP A 331 15.31 20.18 19.33
C ASP A 331 16.44 19.17 19.46
N ARG A 332 17.43 19.49 20.30
CA ARG A 332 18.68 18.72 20.47
C ARG A 332 19.43 18.55 19.15
N ALA A 333 19.43 17.33 18.60
CA ALA A 333 20.09 16.95 17.35
C ALA A 333 19.13 16.92 16.15
N SER A 334 17.84 17.18 16.38
CA SER A 334 16.78 17.11 15.39
C SER A 334 16.22 18.49 15.08
N PHE A 335 15.52 18.60 13.96
CA PHE A 335 14.76 19.79 13.57
C PHE A 335 13.27 19.44 13.55
N VAL A 336 12.44 20.36 14.06
CA VAL A 336 11.00 20.18 14.21
C VAL A 336 10.28 21.24 13.39
N LEU A 337 9.40 20.79 12.51
CA LEU A 337 8.49 21.64 11.75
C LEU A 337 7.05 21.49 12.24
N TRP A 338 6.43 22.61 12.54
CA TRP A 338 5.03 22.70 12.95
C TRP A 338 4.13 23.17 11.80
N PRO A 339 2.85 22.77 11.74
CA PRO A 339 1.93 23.23 10.70
C PRO A 339 1.83 24.75 10.56
N SER A 340 1.92 25.49 11.68
CA SER A 340 1.88 26.96 11.70
C SER A 340 3.02 27.62 10.92
N GLN A 341 4.20 27.01 10.91
CA GLN A 341 5.40 27.50 10.20
C GLN A 341 5.31 27.24 8.69
N LEU A 342 4.52 26.23 8.34
CA LEU A 342 4.30 25.83 6.97
C LEU A 342 3.06 26.49 6.39
N ASN A 343 2.27 27.29 7.10
CA ASN A 343 1.09 27.96 6.54
C ASN A 343 1.40 29.18 5.67
#